data_AF-A0A1I5XXT5-F1
#
_entry.id   AF-A0A1I5XXT5-F1
#
_cell.length_a   1.000
_cell.length_b   1.000
_cell.length_c   1.000
_cell.angle_alpha   90.00
_cell.angle_beta   90.00
_cell.angle_gamma   90.00
#
_symmetry.space_group_name_H-M   'P 1'
#
loop_
_entity.id
_entity.type
_entity.pdbx_description
1 polymer ?
#
loop_
_entity_poly.entity_id
_entity_poly.type
_entity_poly.pdbx_seq_one_letter_code
_entity_poly.pdbx_strand_id
1 'polypeptide(L)' 'MSSTLLDDWGLASFTAEQRRDMLELLDDRYGKRSTLVTSQMLVDNWHELIGDPTLADAILDRLVHNT' A
#
# COMPACT_ATOMS: atom_id res chain seq x y z
N MET A 1 16.76 -6.93 11.46
CA MET A 1 15.79 -6.05 10.75
C MET A 1 15.30 -6.82 9.54
N SER A 2 13.99 -7.03 9.37
CA SER A 2 13.42 -7.70 8.19
C SER A 2 12.62 -6.71 7.33
N SER A 3 13.02 -6.57 6.08
CA SER A 3 12.34 -5.74 5.08
C SER A 3 11.29 -6.58 4.33
N THR A 4 10.20 -5.94 3.91
CA THR A 4 9.17 -6.56 3.05
C THR A 4 9.26 -5.94 1.67
N LEU A 5 9.26 -6.78 0.64
CA LEU A 5 9.18 -6.40 -0.77
C LEU A 5 7.78 -6.78 -1.27
N LEU A 6 7.05 -5.79 -1.80
CA LEU A 6 5.80 -5.99 -2.52
C LEU A 6 6.08 -5.73 -4.00
N ASP A 7 6.08 -6.80 -4.79
CA ASP A 7 6.35 -6.72 -6.23
C ASP A 7 5.05 -6.56 -7.02
N ASP A 8 5.13 -5.87 -8.16
CA ASP A 8 4.02 -5.72 -9.12
C ASP A 8 2.72 -5.12 -8.54
N TRP A 9 2.86 -4.04 -7.76
CA TRP A 9 1.72 -3.30 -7.23
C TRP A 9 0.82 -2.75 -8.33
N GLY A 10 -0.48 -3.02 -8.20
CA GLY A 10 -1.49 -2.43 -9.07
C GLY A 10 -1.67 -3.11 -10.43
N LEU A 11 -1.21 -4.36 -10.60
CA LEU A 11 -1.54 -5.18 -11.79
C LEU A 11 -3.05 -5.36 -12.00
N ALA A 12 -3.82 -5.32 -10.90
CA ALA A 12 -5.27 -5.32 -10.89
C ALA A 12 -5.77 -4.44 -9.73
N SER A 13 -7.02 -3.98 -9.82
CA SER A 13 -7.69 -3.32 -8.71
C SER A 13 -7.79 -4.25 -7.50
N PHE A 14 -7.67 -3.67 -6.31
CA PHE A 14 -7.74 -4.42 -5.07
C PHE A 14 -9.14 -4.93 -4.81
N THR A 15 -9.25 -6.18 -4.37
CA THR A 15 -10.50 -6.64 -3.75
C THR A 15 -10.69 -5.94 -2.41
N ALA A 16 -11.93 -5.94 -1.90
CA ALA A 16 -12.23 -5.37 -0.60
C ALA A 16 -11.44 -6.03 0.55
N GLU A 17 -11.11 -7.31 0.42
CA GLU A 17 -10.28 -8.05 1.37
C GLU A 17 -8.82 -7.62 1.27
N GLN A 18 -8.25 -7.63 0.07
CA GLN A 18 -6.85 -7.25 -0.15
C GLN A 18 -6.52 -5.85 0.37
N ARG A 19 -7.43 -4.87 0.21
CA ARG A 19 -7.20 -3.51 0.75
C ARG A 19 -7.22 -3.46 2.28
N ARG A 20 -8.00 -4.32 2.95
CA ARG A 20 -7.97 -4.42 4.42
C ARG A 20 -6.70 -5.09 4.90
N ASP A 21 -6.33 -6.20 4.28
CA ASP A 21 -5.12 -6.95 4.61
C ASP A 21 -3.87 -6.09 4.39
N MET A 22 -3.87 -5.28 3.33
CA MET A 22 -2.78 -4.35 3.05
C MET A 22 -2.65 -3.29 4.13
N LEU A 23 -3.77 -2.72 4.61
CA LEU A 23 -3.75 -1.75 5.69
C LEU A 23 -3.21 -2.38 6.99
N GLU A 24 -3.68 -3.58 7.35
CA GLU A 24 -3.20 -4.30 8.54
C GLU A 24 -1.70 -4.58 8.47
N LEU A 25 -1.20 -5.07 7.32
CA LEU A 25 0.22 -5.31 7.10
C LEU A 25 1.04 -4.02 7.26
N LEU A 26 0.55 -2.90 6.72
CA LEU A 26 1.26 -1.63 6.79
C LEU A 26 1.22 -1.02 8.20
N ASP A 27 0.12 -1.16 8.93
CA ASP A 27 -0.01 -0.73 10.32
C ASP A 27 1.01 -1.42 11.24
N ASP A 28 1.16 -2.73 11.09
CA ASP A 28 2.12 -3.52 11.87
C ASP A 28 3.58 -3.09 11.63
N ARG A 29 3.85 -2.52 10.46
CA ARG A 29 5.19 -2.13 10.00
C ARG A 29 5.47 -0.64 10.16
N TYR A 30 4.45 0.20 10.25
CA TYR A 30 4.57 1.65 10.28
C TYR A 30 5.53 2.12 11.39
N GLY A 31 6.51 2.94 11.02
CA GLY A 31 7.56 3.45 11.92
C GLY A 31 8.52 2.39 12.51
N LYS A 32 8.37 1.09 12.16
CA LYS A 32 9.14 -0.01 12.77
C LYS A 32 10.03 -0.75 11.77
N ARG A 33 9.59 -0.94 10.51
CA ARG A 33 10.28 -1.74 9.50
C ARG A 33 10.10 -1.14 8.10
N SER A 34 11.12 -1.24 7.26
CA SER A 34 11.06 -0.77 5.86
C SER A 34 10.15 -1.65 5.01
N THR A 35 9.35 -1.03 4.15
CA THR A 35 8.55 -1.68 3.10
C THR A 35 8.95 -1.07 1.76
N LEU A 36 9.31 -1.91 0.79
CA LEU A 36 9.63 -1.51 -0.57
C LEU A 36 8.54 -2.02 -1.50
N VAL A 37 8.06 -1.17 -2.40
CA VAL A 37 7.01 -1.49 -3.37
C VAL A 37 7.54 -1.23 -4.77
N THR A 38 7.34 -2.16 -5.69
CA THR A 38 7.54 -1.93 -7.13
C THR A 38 6.17 -1.81 -7.80
N SER A 39 6.05 -0.93 -8.79
CA SER A 39 4.83 -0.78 -9.56
C SER A 39 5.14 -0.36 -10.98
N GLN A 40 4.30 -0.81 -11.90
CA GLN A 40 4.28 -0.34 -13.29
C GLN A 40 3.31 0.85 -13.46
N MET A 41 2.50 1.13 -12.43
CA MET A 41 1.51 2.21 -12.40
C MET A 41 2.11 3.45 -11.75
N LEU A 42 1.79 4.63 -12.31
CA LEU A 42 2.12 5.91 -11.66
C LEU A 42 1.45 5.99 -10.28
N VAL A 43 2.15 6.56 -9.29
CA VAL A 43 1.66 6.68 -7.91
C VAL A 43 0.30 7.41 -7.86
N ASP A 44 0.10 8.40 -8.72
CA ASP A 44 -1.17 9.14 -8.84
C ASP A 44 -2.38 8.24 -9.14
N ASN A 45 -2.16 7.07 -9.75
CA ASN A 45 -3.22 6.11 -10.07
C ASN A 45 -3.48 5.10 -8.95
N TRP A 46 -2.64 5.06 -7.91
CA TRP A 46 -2.75 4.04 -6.86
C TRP A 46 -4.01 4.20 -6.01
N HIS A 47 -4.47 5.44 -5.82
CA HIS A 47 -5.69 5.71 -5.07
C HIS A 47 -6.91 5.04 -5.72
N GLU A 48 -7.04 5.19 -7.04
CA GLU A 48 -8.09 4.55 -7.84
C GLU A 48 -7.98 3.01 -7.82
N LEU A 49 -6.76 2.48 -7.92
CA LEU A 49 -6.52 1.03 -7.89
C LEU A 49 -6.93 0.38 -6.56
N ILE A 50 -6.79 1.08 -5.44
CA ILE A 50 -7.25 0.61 -4.12
C ILE A 50 -8.79 0.65 -4.01
N GLY A 51 -9.42 1.60 -4.70
CA GLY A 51 -10.86 1.62 -4.96
C GLY A 51 -11.76 1.95 -3.76
N ASP A 52 -11.18 2.36 -2.63
CA ASP A 52 -11.89 2.85 -1.44
C ASP A 52 -11.18 4.09 -0.93
N PRO A 53 -11.79 5.30 -1.00
CA PRO A 53 -11.08 6.52 -0.66
C PRO A 53 -10.49 6.53 0.75
N THR A 54 -11.20 5.96 1.72
CA THR A 54 -10.75 5.97 3.12
C THR A 54 -9.54 5.06 3.31
N LEU A 55 -9.59 3.86 2.74
CA LEU A 55 -8.47 2.92 2.83
C LEU A 55 -7.31 3.34 1.93
N ALA A 56 -7.59 3.94 0.78
CA ALA A 56 -6.57 4.47 -0.12
C ALA A 56 -5.75 5.57 0.55
N ASP A 57 -6.41 6.54 1.19
CA ASP A 57 -5.72 7.59 1.95
C ASP A 57 -4.84 6.97 3.05
N ALA A 58 -5.39 6.05 3.85
CA ALA A 58 -4.67 5.41 4.95
C ALA A 58 -3.45 4.58 4.48
N ILE A 59 -3.59 3.83 3.39
CA ILE A 59 -2.52 3.01 2.81
C ILE A 59 -1.43 3.91 2.22
N LEU A 60 -1.81 4.93 1.44
CA LEU A 60 -0.86 5.81 0.78
C LEU A 60 -0.11 6.71 1.76
N ASP A 61 -0.74 7.14 2.86
CA ASP A 61 -0.03 7.85 3.94
C ASP A 61 1.12 7.03 4.50
N ARG A 62 0.91 5.71 4.69
CA ARG A 62 1.91 4.81 5.25
C ARG A 62 3.02 4.45 4.28
N LEU A 63 2.70 4.34 2.98
CA LEU A 63 3.66 3.92 1.95
C LEU A 63 4.43 5.08 1.33
N VAL A 64 3.76 6.21 1.08
CA VAL A 64 4.29 7.32 0.28
C VAL A 64 4.68 8.49 1.17
N HIS A 65 3.79 8.89 2.09
CA HIS A 65 3.99 10.13 2.85
C HIS A 65 4.88 9.96 4.09
N ASN A 66 4.95 8.76 4.69
CA ASN A 66 5.90 8.34 5.76
C ASN A 66 6.39 9.49 6.68
N THR A 67 5.44 10.24 7.23
CA THR A 67 5.66 11.34 8.18
C THR A 67 5.54 10.90 9.63
#